data_AF-A0A419KY52-F1
#
_entry.id   AF-A0A419KY52-F1
#
_cell.length_a   1.000
_cell.length_b   1.000
_cell.length_c   1.000
_cell.angle_alpha   90.00
_cell.angle_beta   90.00
_cell.angle_gamma   90.00
#
_symmetry.space_group_name_H-M   'P 1'
#
loop_
_entity.id
_entity.type
_entity.pdbx_description
1 polymer ?
#
loop_
_entity_poly.entity_id
_entity_poly.type
_entity_poly.pdbx_seq_one_letter_code
_entity_poly.pdbx_strand_id
1 'polypeptide(L)'
;MIKKGILILSILILASVTMHYLDVINLPLLPPWFKAGSEEQEPNFELSANSSMITLKNWVGNSNSTTITVKSVNGFNHNVTFKIRRVRVGFLGTVEDLKFELQPHHVYLPAGGEGHCVLTVEIRDLTTLGVYYVDVDAVAGDVKHSICITVRVTD
;
A
#
# COMPACT_ATOMS: atom_id res chain seq x y z
N MET A 1 44.51 -26.56 39.84
CA MET A 1 44.04 -26.91 38.48
C MET A 1 42.62 -27.46 38.55
N ILE A 2 41.71 -26.82 37.82
CA ILE A 2 40.56 -27.39 37.09
C ILE A 2 39.39 -27.95 37.94
N LYS A 3 38.40 -27.08 38.22
CA LYS A 3 37.04 -27.00 37.65
C LYS A 3 35.96 -27.81 38.40
N LYS A 4 35.44 -27.20 39.47
CA LYS A 4 34.05 -27.40 39.92
C LYS A 4 33.16 -26.46 39.09
N GLY A 5 32.45 -26.99 38.11
CA GLY A 5 31.52 -26.19 37.32
C GLY A 5 30.82 -27.03 36.29
N ILE A 6 29.64 -27.55 36.63
CA ILE A 6 28.66 -28.06 35.67
C ILE A 6 27.25 -28.29 36.26
N LEU A 7 27.04 -28.22 37.59
CA LEU A 7 25.71 -28.48 38.17
C LEU A 7 24.86 -27.24 38.53
N ILE A 8 25.29 -26.02 38.18
CA ILE A 8 24.50 -24.79 38.44
C ILE A 8 23.76 -24.28 37.18
N LEU A 9 24.11 -24.76 35.98
CA LEU A 9 23.53 -24.22 34.73
C LEU A 9 22.13 -24.77 34.39
N SER A 10 21.72 -25.92 34.90
CA SER A 10 20.47 -26.58 34.47
C SER A 10 19.21 -25.99 35.13
N ILE A 11 19.33 -25.33 36.29
CA ILE A 11 18.18 -24.72 37.00
C ILE A 11 17.94 -23.28 36.55
N LEU A 12 18.95 -22.60 35.99
CA LEU A 12 18.83 -21.20 35.56
C LEU A 12 18.07 -21.02 34.23
N ILE A 13 18.02 -22.06 33.39
CA ILE A 13 17.39 -21.96 32.07
C ILE A 13 15.86 -22.15 32.17
N LEU A 14 15.36 -22.87 33.18
CA LEU A 14 13.91 -23.05 33.34
C LEU A 14 13.21 -21.84 34.00
N ALA A 15 13.93 -21.03 34.80
CA ALA A 15 13.39 -19.79 35.36
C ALA A 15 13.44 -18.60 34.37
N SER A 16 14.31 -18.66 33.36
CA SER A 16 14.47 -17.58 32.36
C SER A 16 13.35 -17.50 31.32
N VAL A 17 12.51 -18.53 31.21
CA VAL A 17 11.48 -18.61 30.15
C VAL A 17 10.07 -18.28 30.67
N THR A 18 9.84 -18.22 31.99
CA THR A 18 8.53 -17.86 32.56
C THR A 18 8.45 -16.42 33.12
N MET A 19 9.52 -15.62 33.02
CA MET A 19 9.53 -14.19 33.39
C MET A 19 9.71 -13.23 32.20
N HIS A 20 9.23 -13.61 31.02
CA HIS A 20 9.08 -12.69 29.87
C HIS A 20 7.61 -12.43 29.53
N TYR A 21 6.73 -12.35 30.55
CA TYR A 21 5.31 -12.09 30.29
C TYR A 21 4.56 -11.22 31.33
N LEU A 22 5.18 -10.70 32.39
CA LEU A 22 4.45 -9.90 33.39
C LEU A 22 4.99 -8.48 33.69
N ASP A 23 6.01 -7.99 32.99
CA ASP A 23 6.51 -6.62 33.17
C ASP A 23 5.88 -5.58 32.21
N VAL A 24 4.61 -5.72 31.86
CA VAL A 24 3.89 -4.68 31.09
C VAL A 24 2.99 -3.80 31.98
N ILE A 25 2.86 -4.06 33.29
CA ILE A 25 1.92 -3.31 34.14
C ILE A 25 2.57 -2.73 35.41
N ASN A 26 3.83 -2.34 35.32
CA ASN A 26 4.39 -1.43 36.33
C ASN A 26 5.43 -0.48 35.72
N LEU A 27 4.99 0.31 34.74
CA LEU A 27 5.76 1.46 34.28
C LEU A 27 5.89 2.44 35.47
N PRO A 28 7.11 2.80 35.91
CA PRO A 28 7.27 3.90 36.86
C PRO A 28 6.62 5.14 36.24
N LEU A 29 5.83 5.88 37.03
CA LEU A 29 5.21 7.14 36.62
C LEU A 29 6.29 8.00 35.96
N LEU A 30 6.20 8.13 34.64
CA LEU A 30 7.15 8.93 33.88
C LEU A 30 7.19 10.34 34.47
N PRO A 31 8.37 10.94 34.67
CA PRO A 31 8.47 12.30 35.16
C PRO A 31 7.61 13.26 34.33
N PRO A 32 7.08 14.36 34.88
CA PRO A 32 6.23 15.31 34.14
C PRO A 32 6.87 15.89 32.86
N TRP A 33 8.21 15.83 32.78
CA TRP A 33 9.01 16.29 31.63
C TRP A 33 9.26 15.20 30.58
N PHE A 34 8.99 13.93 30.88
CA PHE A 34 9.03 12.84 29.91
C PHE A 34 7.73 12.88 29.10
N LYS A 35 7.68 13.75 28.10
CA LYS A 35 6.69 13.60 27.03
C LYS A 35 6.98 12.26 26.35
N ALA A 36 5.97 11.40 26.24
CA ALA A 36 5.98 10.36 25.21
C ALA A 36 6.40 11.06 23.91
N GLY A 37 7.50 10.63 23.30
CA GLY A 37 7.97 11.25 22.07
C GLY A 37 6.80 11.30 21.11
N SER A 38 6.35 12.50 20.75
CA SER A 38 5.48 12.64 19.60
C SER A 38 6.32 12.10 18.45
N GLU A 39 5.96 10.92 17.92
CA GLU A 39 6.47 10.53 16.61
C GLU A 39 6.14 11.71 15.69
N GLU A 40 7.18 12.45 15.29
CA GLU A 40 7.01 13.60 14.40
C GLU A 40 6.63 13.00 13.04
N GLN A 41 5.32 12.86 12.85
CA GLN A 41 4.79 12.14 11.73
C GLN A 41 4.96 13.01 10.49
N GLU A 42 5.81 12.57 9.57
CA GLU A 42 6.12 13.33 8.36
C GLU A 42 4.85 13.53 7.49
N PRO A 43 4.73 14.68 6.80
CA PRO A 43 3.66 14.90 5.83
C PRO A 43 3.59 13.79 4.80
N ASN A 44 2.43 13.13 4.68
CA ASN A 44 2.27 11.97 3.81
C ASN A 44 0.87 11.92 3.19
N PHE A 45 0.63 10.99 2.28
CA PHE A 45 -0.70 10.73 1.75
C PHE A 45 -0.98 9.23 1.69
N GLU A 46 -2.26 8.88 1.72
CA GLU A 46 -2.73 7.51 1.58
C GLU A 46 -3.43 7.30 0.24
N LEU A 47 -3.33 6.09 -0.31
CA LEU A 47 -4.05 5.68 -1.52
C LEU A 47 -5.08 4.60 -1.20
N SER A 48 -6.24 4.73 -1.82
CA SER A 48 -7.28 3.69 -1.82
C SER A 48 -7.95 3.63 -3.20
N ALA A 49 -8.57 2.51 -3.52
CA ALA A 49 -9.40 2.39 -4.71
C ALA A 49 -10.81 1.93 -4.30
N ASN A 50 -11.84 2.48 -4.94
CA ASN A 50 -13.22 2.07 -4.73
C ASN A 50 -13.40 0.57 -5.02
N SER A 51 -12.77 0.09 -6.09
CA SER A 51 -12.58 -1.32 -6.37
C SER A 51 -11.15 -1.60 -6.81
N SER A 52 -10.52 -2.59 -6.17
CA SER A 52 -9.23 -3.14 -6.61
C SER A 52 -9.36 -4.15 -7.75
N MET A 53 -10.60 -4.46 -8.18
CA MET A 53 -10.88 -5.38 -9.28
C MET A 53 -11.86 -4.76 -10.30
N ILE A 54 -11.45 -4.76 -11.56
CA ILE A 54 -12.25 -4.39 -12.72
C ILE A 54 -12.52 -5.66 -13.53
N THR A 55 -13.77 -5.86 -13.96
CA THR A 55 -14.11 -6.95 -14.88
C THR A 55 -14.57 -6.36 -16.21
N LEU A 56 -14.04 -6.91 -17.30
CA LEU A 56 -14.37 -6.56 -18.69
C LEU A 56 -14.77 -7.83 -19.45
N LYS A 57 -15.70 -7.69 -20.38
CA LYS A 57 -16.04 -8.76 -21.33
C LYS A 57 -15.25 -8.56 -22.62
N ASN A 58 -14.78 -9.65 -23.23
CA ASN A 58 -13.88 -9.64 -24.38
C ASN A 58 -14.58 -9.23 -25.69
N TRP A 59 -14.97 -7.97 -25.78
CA TRP A 59 -15.43 -7.35 -27.02
C TRP A 59 -14.88 -5.94 -27.14
N VAL A 60 -14.54 -5.55 -28.37
CA VAL A 60 -13.88 -4.27 -28.68
C VAL A 60 -14.78 -3.08 -28.32
N GLY A 61 -14.25 -2.14 -27.55
CA GLY A 61 -14.98 -1.00 -27.01
C GLY A 61 -15.60 -1.25 -25.63
N ASN A 62 -15.50 -2.47 -25.08
CA ASN A 62 -15.87 -2.70 -23.69
C ASN A 62 -14.95 -1.89 -22.78
N SER A 63 -15.54 -1.10 -21.90
CA SER A 63 -14.80 -0.26 -20.96
C SER A 63 -15.41 -0.30 -19.56
N ASN A 64 -14.55 -0.11 -18.57
CA ASN A 64 -14.93 -0.04 -17.17
C ASN A 64 -13.87 0.76 -16.41
N SER A 65 -14.21 1.27 -15.23
CA SER A 65 -13.35 2.18 -14.49
C SER A 65 -13.36 1.92 -12.98
N THR A 66 -12.35 2.43 -12.30
CA THR A 66 -12.29 2.50 -10.84
C THR A 66 -11.79 3.87 -10.40
N THR A 67 -12.30 4.37 -9.27
CA THR A 67 -11.84 5.62 -8.68
C THR A 67 -10.75 5.34 -7.66
N ILE A 68 -9.59 5.93 -7.86
CA ILE A 68 -8.47 5.96 -6.91
C ILE A 68 -8.62 7.25 -6.10
N THR A 69 -8.73 7.11 -4.78
CA THR A 69 -8.79 8.23 -3.84
C THR A 69 -7.43 8.39 -3.17
N VAL A 70 -6.96 9.63 -3.16
CA VAL A 70 -5.77 10.05 -2.41
C VAL A 70 -6.19 10.93 -1.24
N LYS A 71 -5.65 10.68 -0.06
CA LYS A 71 -5.99 11.41 1.17
C LYS A 71 -4.75 12.01 1.81
N SER A 72 -4.83 13.28 2.19
CA SER A 72 -3.75 13.97 2.91
C SER A 72 -3.68 13.49 4.35
N VAL A 73 -2.47 13.23 4.82
CA VAL A 73 -2.14 12.82 6.19
C VAL A 73 -1.03 13.73 6.72
N ASN A 74 -1.07 14.04 8.03
CA ASN A 74 -0.06 14.88 8.71
C ASN A 74 0.19 16.25 8.04
N GLY A 75 -0.86 16.88 7.51
CA GLY A 75 -0.76 18.21 6.92
C GLY A 75 -0.14 18.26 5.52
N PHE A 76 -0.02 17.11 4.84
CA PHE A 76 0.46 17.05 3.46
C PHE A 76 -0.33 17.96 2.52
N ASN A 77 0.38 18.83 1.79
CA ASN A 77 -0.22 19.89 0.98
C ASN A 77 0.52 20.08 -0.35
N HIS A 78 0.49 19.05 -1.20
CA HIS A 78 1.24 19.04 -2.47
C HIS A 78 0.38 18.54 -3.63
N ASN A 79 0.85 18.79 -4.85
CA ASN A 79 0.26 18.21 -6.06
C ASN A 79 0.72 16.77 -6.22
N VAL A 80 -0.23 15.86 -6.36
CA VAL A 80 0.00 14.43 -6.55
C VAL A 80 -0.18 14.10 -8.03
N THR A 81 0.86 13.52 -8.64
CA THR A 81 0.84 13.08 -10.05
C THR A 81 0.66 11.57 -10.12
N PHE A 82 -0.33 11.13 -10.91
CA PHE A 82 -0.66 9.73 -11.15
C PHE A 82 -0.05 9.23 -12.46
N LYS A 83 0.57 8.06 -12.43
CA LYS A 83 1.10 7.40 -13.63
C LYS A 83 0.96 5.88 -13.54
N ILE A 84 0.75 5.25 -14.68
CA ILE A 84 0.81 3.79 -14.79
C ILE A 84 2.28 3.42 -14.83
N ARG A 85 2.76 2.76 -13.77
CA ARG A 85 4.16 2.34 -13.67
C ARG A 85 4.43 1.16 -14.58
N ARG A 86 3.54 0.17 -14.54
CA ARG A 86 3.63 -1.04 -15.36
C ARG A 86 2.31 -1.79 -15.36
N VAL A 87 2.12 -2.57 -16.42
CA VAL A 87 1.06 -3.57 -16.52
C VAL A 87 1.72 -4.95 -16.61
N ARG A 88 1.27 -5.89 -15.78
CA ARG A 88 1.62 -7.30 -15.89
C ARG A 88 0.46 -8.06 -16.49
N VAL A 89 0.79 -8.98 -17.38
CA VAL A 89 -0.14 -9.97 -17.93
C VAL A 89 0.06 -11.29 -17.21
N GLY A 90 -1.03 -12.04 -17.05
CA GLY A 90 -0.95 -13.47 -16.78
C GLY A 90 -0.40 -14.25 -17.98
N PHE A 91 -0.52 -15.58 -17.91
CA PHE A 91 0.20 -16.56 -18.75
C PHE A 91 0.16 -16.35 -20.28
N LEU A 92 -0.90 -15.74 -20.85
CA LEU A 92 -1.08 -15.64 -22.31
C LEU A 92 -1.53 -14.26 -22.82
N GLY A 93 -1.57 -13.23 -21.96
CA GLY A 93 -2.09 -11.92 -22.36
C GLY A 93 -1.08 -11.03 -23.05
N THR A 94 -1.52 -10.24 -24.02
CA THR A 94 -0.82 -9.06 -24.55
C THR A 94 -1.38 -7.79 -23.92
N VAL A 95 -0.51 -6.83 -23.57
CA VAL A 95 -0.95 -5.55 -22.97
C VAL A 95 -1.47 -4.59 -24.04
N GLU A 96 -1.01 -4.74 -25.28
CA GLU A 96 -1.32 -3.83 -26.40
C GLU A 96 -2.81 -3.77 -26.76
N ASP A 97 -3.57 -4.80 -26.35
CA ASP A 97 -5.01 -4.91 -26.60
C ASP A 97 -5.86 -4.07 -25.64
N LEU A 98 -5.27 -3.60 -24.53
CA LEU A 98 -5.93 -2.80 -23.51
C LEU A 98 -5.41 -1.35 -23.52
N LYS A 99 -6.35 -0.41 -23.55
CA LYS A 99 -6.09 1.01 -23.28
C LYS A 99 -6.31 1.29 -21.80
N PHE A 100 -5.40 2.04 -21.20
CA PHE A 100 -5.53 2.54 -19.84
C PHE A 100 -5.43 4.07 -19.84
N GLU A 101 -6.34 4.72 -19.13
CA GLU A 101 -6.42 6.17 -19.05
C GLU A 101 -6.64 6.61 -17.60
N LEU A 102 -5.88 7.59 -17.12
CA LEU A 102 -5.96 8.12 -15.76
C LEU A 102 -6.42 9.58 -15.83
N GLN A 103 -7.60 9.90 -15.30
CA GLN A 103 -8.12 11.26 -15.37
C GLN A 103 -8.70 11.73 -14.04
N PRO A 104 -8.28 12.88 -13.50
CA PRO A 104 -7.11 13.69 -13.92
C PRO A 104 -5.78 13.00 -13.58
N HIS A 105 -4.74 13.28 -14.37
CA HIS A 105 -3.37 12.79 -14.11
C HIS A 105 -2.66 13.49 -12.94
N HIS A 106 -3.17 14.63 -12.48
CA HIS A 106 -2.64 15.36 -11.33
C HIS A 106 -3.77 15.95 -10.50
N VAL A 107 -3.59 15.94 -9.18
CA VAL A 107 -4.56 16.51 -8.24
C VAL A 107 -3.83 17.25 -7.15
N TYR A 108 -4.21 18.51 -6.94
CA TYR A 108 -3.77 19.27 -5.78
C TYR A 108 -4.48 18.73 -4.53
N LEU A 109 -3.69 18.30 -3.56
CA LEU A 109 -4.20 17.71 -2.33
C LEU A 109 -4.00 18.67 -1.16
N PRO A 110 -5.04 19.40 -0.71
CA PRO A 110 -4.91 20.30 0.43
C PRO A 110 -4.71 19.52 1.74
N ALA A 111 -4.12 20.16 2.74
CA ALA A 111 -3.93 19.59 4.07
C ALA A 111 -5.26 19.06 4.65
N GLY A 112 -5.29 17.77 5.01
CA GLY A 112 -6.49 17.08 5.51
C GLY A 112 -7.59 16.84 4.47
N GLY A 113 -7.36 17.21 3.20
CA GLY A 113 -8.28 17.00 2.10
C GLY A 113 -8.09 15.67 1.38
N GLU A 114 -8.93 15.47 0.37
CA GLU A 114 -8.93 14.28 -0.48
C GLU A 114 -8.96 14.70 -1.96
N GLY A 115 -8.41 13.84 -2.80
CA GLY A 115 -8.36 13.99 -4.25
C GLY A 115 -8.74 12.69 -4.94
N HIS A 116 -9.16 12.77 -6.20
CA HIS A 116 -9.63 11.59 -6.94
C HIS A 116 -9.00 11.52 -8.33
N CYS A 117 -8.66 10.30 -8.74
CA CYS A 117 -8.21 9.95 -10.07
C CYS A 117 -9.01 8.74 -10.56
N VAL A 118 -9.59 8.82 -11.75
CA VAL A 118 -10.33 7.71 -12.36
C VAL A 118 -9.40 6.95 -13.29
N LEU A 119 -9.21 5.65 -13.04
CA LEU A 119 -8.57 4.73 -13.95
C LEU A 119 -9.64 4.09 -14.83
N THR A 120 -9.63 4.39 -16.12
CA THR A 120 -10.48 3.76 -17.14
C THR A 120 -9.67 2.73 -17.92
N VAL A 121 -10.27 1.57 -18.14
CA VAL A 121 -9.69 0.48 -18.92
C VAL A 121 -10.65 0.15 -20.06
N GLU A 122 -10.14 0.07 -21.28
CA GLU A 122 -10.91 -0.19 -22.50
C GLU A 122 -10.24 -1.27 -23.35
N ILE A 123 -11.03 -2.20 -23.89
CA ILE A 123 -10.59 -3.21 -24.84
C ILE A 123 -10.53 -2.59 -26.24
N ARG A 124 -9.32 -2.45 -26.80
CA ARG A 124 -9.09 -1.91 -28.14
C ARG A 124 -9.12 -2.96 -29.23
N ASP A 125 -8.65 -4.16 -28.91
CA ASP A 125 -8.63 -5.32 -29.81
C ASP A 125 -8.91 -6.59 -29.00
N LEU A 126 -9.16 -7.72 -29.69
CA LEU A 126 -9.41 -9.03 -29.09
C LEU A 126 -8.34 -9.38 -28.03
N THR A 127 -8.70 -9.16 -26.77
CA THR A 127 -7.78 -9.30 -25.64
C THR A 127 -7.84 -10.74 -25.15
N THR A 128 -6.70 -11.33 -24.82
CA THR A 128 -6.70 -12.69 -24.27
C THR A 128 -7.43 -12.73 -22.92
N LEU A 129 -8.28 -13.73 -22.74
CA LEU A 129 -8.97 -13.94 -21.47
C LEU A 129 -7.94 -14.17 -20.35
N GLY A 130 -8.14 -13.52 -19.20
CA GLY A 130 -7.19 -13.66 -18.11
C GLY A 130 -7.22 -12.54 -17.10
N VAL A 131 -6.16 -12.50 -16.31
CA VAL A 131 -5.97 -11.52 -15.23
C VAL A 131 -4.75 -10.66 -15.55
N TYR A 132 -4.94 -9.36 -15.41
CA TYR A 132 -3.96 -8.32 -15.66
C TYR A 132 -3.77 -7.54 -14.35
N TYR A 133 -2.53 -7.15 -14.04
CA TYR A 133 -2.22 -6.35 -12.86
C TYR A 133 -1.64 -5.01 -13.29
N VAL A 134 -2.34 -3.93 -12.94
CA VAL A 134 -1.98 -2.56 -13.26
C VAL A 134 -1.43 -1.91 -11.99
N ASP A 135 -0.14 -1.58 -11.98
CA ASP A 135 0.46 -0.83 -10.89
C ASP A 135 0.37 0.67 -11.22
N VAL A 136 -0.36 1.42 -10.41
CA VAL A 136 -0.49 2.88 -10.50
C VAL A 136 0.35 3.53 -9.40
N ASP A 137 1.26 4.42 -9.80
CA ASP A 137 2.05 5.23 -8.88
C ASP A 137 1.39 6.61 -8.71
N ALA A 138 1.30 7.07 -7.48
CA ALA A 138 1.04 8.45 -7.13
C ALA A 138 2.31 9.05 -6.53
N VAL A 139 2.75 10.19 -7.05
CA VAL A 139 4.04 10.81 -6.69
C VAL A 139 3.84 12.28 -6.39
N ALA A 140 4.45 12.75 -5.31
CA ALA A 140 4.50 14.15 -4.93
C ALA A 140 5.84 14.47 -4.26
N GLY A 141 6.74 15.12 -5.02
CA GLY A 141 8.12 15.30 -4.58
C GLY A 141 8.79 13.95 -4.32
N ASP A 142 9.26 13.75 -3.08
CA ASP A 142 9.93 12.52 -2.64
C ASP A 142 8.96 11.46 -2.10
N VAL A 143 7.69 11.82 -1.84
CA VAL A 143 6.68 10.89 -1.36
C VAL A 143 6.07 10.13 -2.55
N LYS A 144 6.15 8.81 -2.50
CA LYS A 144 5.62 7.92 -3.52
C LYS A 144 4.84 6.77 -2.90
N HIS A 145 3.62 6.58 -3.39
CA HIS A 145 2.79 5.41 -3.07
C HIS A 145 2.34 4.71 -4.35
N SER A 146 2.06 3.42 -4.23
CA SER A 146 1.61 2.60 -5.35
C SER A 146 0.39 1.78 -4.95
N ILE A 147 -0.56 1.63 -5.89
CA ILE A 147 -1.71 0.75 -5.74
C ILE A 147 -1.77 -0.22 -6.93
N CYS A 148 -2.13 -1.47 -6.66
CA CYS A 148 -2.28 -2.50 -7.69
C CYS A 148 -3.78 -2.71 -7.96
N ILE A 149 -4.19 -2.50 -9.21
CA ILE A 149 -5.55 -2.78 -9.69
C ILE A 149 -5.53 -4.04 -10.53
N THR A 150 -6.42 -4.96 -10.23
CA THR A 150 -6.60 -6.22 -10.95
C THR A 150 -7.66 -6.03 -12.02
N VAL A 151 -7.33 -6.32 -13.28
CA VAL A 151 -8.30 -6.32 -14.38
C VAL A 151 -8.51 -7.76 -14.84
N ARG A 152 -9.76 -8.21 -14.84
CA ARG A 152 -10.15 -9.54 -15.28
C ARG A 152 -10.92 -9.43 -16.59
N VAL A 153 -10.42 -10.08 -17.63
CA VAL A 153 -11.07 -10.18 -18.93
C VAL A 153 -11.75 -11.54 -19.02
N THR A 154 -13.06 -11.55 -19.22
CA THR A 154 -13.90 -12.74 -19.39
C THR A 154 -14.59 -12.73 -20.74
N ASP A 155 -15.16 -13.86 -21.12
CA ASP A 155 -16.09 -13.94 -22.27
C ASP A 155 -17.38 -13.14 -22.01
#